data_AF-A0A964Y7J0-F1
#
_entry.id   AF-A0A964Y7J0-F1
#
_cell.length_a   1.000
_cell.length_b   1.000
_cell.length_c   1.000
_cell.angle_alpha   90.00
_cell.angle_beta   90.00
_cell.angle_gamma   90.00
#
_symmetry.space_group_name_H-M   'P 1'
#
loop_
_entity.id
_entity.type
_entity.pdbx_description
1 polymer ?
#
loop_
_entity_poly.entity_id
_entity_poly.type
_entity_poly.pdbx_seq_one_letter_code
_entity_poly.pdbx_strand_id
1 'polypeptide(L)'
;MKKLSTSEAGRLGYVASKEAIKNFNRAKHLRSVEKYNKCPKVCPHCKTLIHYESRKNKFCSRSCSIYHTKRKRGFKKGVEVLCFNCGKKTKKNARKYCSSNCFHEYKWKLKKEQIYLNGRVTEIRQAKKYLKEVRGDSCQMCGNTTWLGKPILLMCDHINGNSQDWRL
;
A
#
# COMPACT_ATOMS: atom_id res chain seq x y z
N MET A 1 -0.36 17.44 -71.43
CA MET A 1 -0.05 17.46 -69.97
C MET A 1 0.43 16.07 -69.58
N LYS A 2 1.64 15.94 -69.01
CA LYS A 2 2.14 14.63 -68.55
C LYS A 2 1.35 14.21 -67.30
N LYS A 3 0.72 13.03 -67.34
CA LYS A 3 0.04 12.46 -66.18
C LYS A 3 1.10 12.04 -65.16
N LEU A 4 0.95 12.47 -63.90
CA LEU A 4 1.80 12.03 -62.79
C LEU A 4 1.72 10.51 -62.63
N SER A 5 2.84 9.88 -62.28
CA SER A 5 2.81 8.46 -61.92
C SER A 5 2.04 8.25 -60.61
N THR A 6 1.44 7.07 -60.45
CA THR A 6 0.70 6.70 -59.23
C THR A 6 1.57 6.79 -57.97
N SER A 7 2.85 6.45 -58.10
CA SER A 7 3.85 6.56 -57.03
C SER A 7 4.13 8.02 -56.63
N GLU A 8 4.31 8.92 -57.61
CA GLU A 8 4.53 10.35 -57.34
C GLU A 8 3.30 11.01 -56.74
N ALA A 9 2.10 10.68 -57.23
CA ALA A 9 0.85 11.15 -56.66
C ALA A 9 0.68 10.71 -55.19
N GLY A 10 1.01 9.46 -54.86
CA GLY A 10 0.99 8.94 -53.50
C GLY A 10 2.00 9.65 -52.58
N ARG A 11 3.23 9.89 -53.07
CA ARG A 11 4.26 10.63 -52.33
C ARG A 11 3.82 12.07 -52.03
N LEU A 12 3.26 12.76 -53.02
CA LEU A 12 2.75 14.12 -52.86
C LEU A 12 1.58 14.17 -51.85
N GLY A 13 0.66 13.20 -51.90
CA GLY A 13 -0.43 13.07 -50.93
C GLY A 13 0.08 12.86 -49.50
N TYR A 14 1.10 12.02 -49.30
CA TYR A 14 1.73 11.82 -48.00
C TYR A 14 2.37 13.11 -47.46
N VAL A 15 3.12 13.84 -48.29
CA VAL A 15 3.76 15.11 -47.90
C VAL A 15 2.71 16.15 -47.53
N ALA A 16 1.67 16.32 -48.35
CA ALA A 16 0.57 17.25 -48.08
C ALA A 16 -0.18 16.90 -46.78
N SER A 17 -0.44 15.61 -46.54
CA SER A 17 -1.06 15.13 -45.30
C SER A 17 -0.18 15.41 -44.07
N LYS A 18 1.12 15.15 -44.15
CA LYS A 18 2.08 15.44 -43.08
C LYS A 18 2.15 16.93 -42.76
N GLU A 19 2.13 17.78 -43.78
CA GLU A 19 2.12 19.23 -43.62
C GLU A 19 0.80 19.73 -43.01
N ALA A 20 -0.33 19.21 -43.47
CA ALA A 20 -1.64 19.51 -42.89
C ALA A 20 -1.72 19.15 -41.40
N ILE A 21 -1.21 17.97 -41.00
CA ILE A 21 -1.13 17.55 -39.59
C ILE A 21 -0.24 18.51 -38.78
N LYS A 22 0.92 18.91 -39.33
CA LYS A 22 1.82 19.86 -38.67
C LYS A 22 1.14 21.21 -38.44
N ASN A 23 0.44 21.73 -39.45
CA ASN A 23 -0.28 22.99 -39.36
C ASN A 23 -1.44 22.92 -38.35
N PHE A 24 -2.19 21.82 -38.36
CA PHE A 24 -3.24 21.56 -37.38
C PHE A 24 -2.70 21.54 -35.93
N ASN A 25 -1.61 20.81 -35.70
CA ASN A 25 -0.97 20.75 -34.39
C ASN A 25 -0.44 22.12 -33.93
N ARG A 26 0.13 22.92 -34.84
CA ARG A 26 0.56 24.29 -34.56
C ARG A 26 -0.62 25.17 -34.17
N ALA A 27 -1.71 25.15 -34.93
CA ALA A 27 -2.93 25.91 -34.62
C ALA A 27 -3.51 25.51 -33.26
N LYS A 28 -3.57 24.20 -32.97
CA LYS A 28 -4.03 23.66 -31.67
C LYS A 28 -3.15 24.13 -30.51
N HIS A 29 -1.82 24.15 -30.70
CA HIS A 29 -0.88 24.66 -29.72
C HIS A 29 -1.11 26.16 -29.45
N LEU A 30 -1.22 26.98 -30.49
CA LEU A 30 -1.49 28.42 -30.37
C LEU A 30 -2.77 28.71 -29.60
N ARG A 31 -3.89 28.04 -29.92
CA ARG A 31 -5.16 28.16 -29.16
C ARG A 31 -4.97 27.81 -27.69
N SER A 32 -4.16 26.80 -27.40
CA SER A 32 -3.89 26.36 -26.03
C SER A 32 -3.03 27.38 -25.26
N VAL A 33 -2.06 28.01 -25.93
CA VAL A 33 -1.24 29.10 -25.36
C VAL A 33 -2.11 30.33 -25.10
N GLU A 34 -2.95 30.72 -26.05
CA GLU A 34 -3.87 31.85 -25.88
C GLU A 34 -4.82 31.63 -24.70
N LYS A 35 -5.40 30.43 -24.59
CA LYS A 35 -6.25 30.05 -23.45
C LYS A 35 -5.49 30.14 -22.12
N TYR A 36 -4.22 29.77 -22.10
CA TYR A 36 -3.39 29.85 -20.91
C TYR A 36 -3.10 31.30 -20.51
N ASN A 37 -2.77 32.16 -21.48
CA ASN A 37 -2.44 33.56 -21.23
C ASN A 37 -3.62 34.36 -20.66
N LYS A 38 -4.87 33.94 -20.93
CA LYS A 38 -6.07 34.52 -20.32
C LYS A 38 -6.16 34.29 -18.79
N CYS A 39 -5.63 33.18 -18.29
CA CYS A 39 -5.61 32.86 -16.87
C CYS A 39 -4.39 31.98 -16.53
N PRO A 40 -3.20 32.59 -16.37
CA PRO A 40 -1.98 31.84 -16.14
C PRO A 40 -2.00 31.21 -14.73
N LYS A 41 -1.43 30.01 -14.60
CA LYS A 41 -1.33 29.34 -13.31
C LYS A 41 -0.23 29.99 -12.48
N VAL A 42 -0.52 30.21 -11.20
CA VAL A 42 0.45 30.68 -10.20
C VAL A 42 0.82 29.55 -9.24
N CYS A 43 2.06 29.56 -8.77
CA CYS A 43 2.55 28.61 -7.77
C CYS A 43 1.86 28.88 -6.42
N PRO A 44 1.18 27.90 -5.79
CA PRO A 44 0.53 28.09 -4.49
C PRO A 44 1.48 28.41 -3.33
N HIS A 45 2.79 28.19 -3.50
CA HIS A 45 3.79 28.43 -2.46
C HIS A 45 4.39 29.84 -2.52
N CYS A 46 5.04 30.18 -3.64
CA CYS A 46 5.75 31.45 -3.82
C CYS A 46 4.99 32.47 -4.69
N LYS A 47 3.80 32.10 -5.19
CA LYS A 47 2.93 32.94 -6.04
C LYS A 47 3.53 33.37 -7.39
N THR A 48 4.69 32.82 -7.78
CA THR A 48 5.27 33.08 -9.10
C THR A 48 4.43 32.44 -10.20
N LEU A 49 4.40 33.07 -11.37
CA LEU A 49 3.77 32.52 -12.57
C LEU A 49 4.46 31.22 -12.98
N ILE A 50 3.69 30.24 -13.42
CA ILE A 50 4.18 28.99 -14.00
C ILE A 50 4.26 29.21 -15.51
N HIS A 51 5.40 28.88 -16.13
CA HIS A 51 5.54 28.98 -17.59
C HIS A 51 4.65 27.97 -18.32
N TYR A 52 4.26 28.26 -19.56
CA TYR A 52 3.36 27.43 -20.36
C TYR A 52 3.91 26.00 -20.54
N GLU A 53 5.22 25.86 -20.73
CA GLU A 53 5.92 24.58 -20.85
C GLU A 53 5.67 23.71 -19.61
N SER A 54 5.64 24.36 -18.44
CA SER A 54 5.43 23.75 -17.13
C SER A 54 3.98 23.81 -16.64
N ARG A 55 3.00 24.20 -17.47
CA ARG A 55 1.58 24.39 -17.09
C ARG A 55 0.88 23.16 -16.48
N LYS A 56 1.45 21.96 -16.68
CA LYS A 56 0.95 20.72 -16.07
C LYS A 56 1.28 20.66 -14.57
N ASN A 57 2.36 21.33 -14.15
CA ASN A 57 2.80 21.34 -12.77
C ASN A 57 1.91 22.24 -11.91
N LYS A 58 1.75 21.85 -10.64
CA LYS A 58 1.08 22.67 -9.62
C LYS A 58 2.02 23.71 -9.00
N PHE A 59 3.32 23.48 -9.03
CA PHE A 59 4.35 24.32 -8.43
C PHE A 59 5.40 24.71 -9.47
N CYS A 60 6.05 25.86 -9.28
CA CYS A 60 7.13 26.30 -10.16
C CYS A 60 8.41 25.45 -10.02
N SER A 61 8.62 24.80 -8.86
CA SER A 61 9.79 23.96 -8.60
C SER A 61 9.50 22.84 -7.60
N ARG A 62 10.37 21.81 -7.60
CA ARG A 62 10.36 20.73 -6.60
C ARG A 62 10.50 21.29 -5.19
N SER A 63 11.33 22.32 -4.99
CA SER A 63 11.50 23.00 -3.71
C SER A 63 10.18 23.59 -3.21
N CYS A 64 9.46 24.33 -4.05
CA CYS A 64 8.15 24.89 -3.70
C CYS A 64 7.12 23.81 -3.32
N SER A 65 7.12 22.69 -4.03
CA SER A 65 6.27 21.54 -3.68
C SER A 65 6.58 20.97 -2.29
N ILE A 66 7.87 20.82 -1.97
CA ILE A 66 8.33 20.32 -0.67
C ILE A 66 7.93 21.29 0.45
N TYR A 67 8.21 22.59 0.31
CA TYR A 67 7.89 23.58 1.34
C TYR A 67 6.38 23.71 1.59
N HIS A 68 5.57 23.66 0.52
CA HIS A 68 4.11 23.63 0.65
C HIS A 68 3.62 22.40 1.43
N THR A 69 4.29 21.26 1.29
CA THR A 69 3.91 20.00 1.97
C THR A 69 4.38 19.95 3.42
N LYS A 70 5.58 20.49 3.71
CA LYS A 70 6.14 20.55 5.07
C LYS A 70 5.21 21.28 6.05
N ARG A 71 4.54 22.36 5.62
CA ARG A 71 3.56 23.10 6.43
C ARG A 71 2.35 22.26 6.88
N LYS A 72 2.00 21.20 6.14
CA LYS A 72 0.86 20.32 6.47
C LYS A 72 1.25 19.10 7.31
N ARG A 73 2.54 18.80 7.47
CA ARG A 73 3.04 17.69 8.29
C ARG A 73 3.37 18.12 9.72
N GLY A 74 2.54 19.01 10.29
CA GLY A 74 2.52 19.16 11.73
C GLY A 74 2.02 17.85 12.33
N PHE A 75 2.93 17.01 12.84
CA PHE A 75 2.55 16.01 13.83
C PHE A 75 1.76 16.78 14.89
N LYS A 76 0.47 16.46 15.07
CA LYS A 76 -0.31 17.02 16.18
C LYS A 76 0.46 16.66 17.46
N LYS A 77 1.24 17.60 17.98
CA LYS A 77 2.01 17.41 19.21
C LYS A 77 0.98 17.14 20.30
N GLY A 78 1.06 15.97 20.92
CA GLY A 78 0.47 15.76 22.24
C GLY A 78 -0.93 15.15 22.31
N VAL A 79 -1.42 14.43 21.30
CA VAL A 79 -2.53 13.51 21.57
C VAL A 79 -1.98 12.33 22.36
N GLU A 80 -2.40 12.19 23.62
CA GLU A 80 -2.12 10.99 24.40
C GLU A 80 -2.81 9.80 23.73
N VAL A 81 -2.02 8.85 23.22
CA VAL A 81 -2.55 7.64 22.60
C VAL A 81 -2.37 6.49 23.59
N LEU A 82 -3.45 5.79 23.92
CA LEU A 82 -3.44 4.60 24.76
C LEU A 82 -3.12 3.35 23.92
N CYS A 83 -2.40 2.40 24.51
CA CYS A 83 -2.10 1.11 23.89
C CYS A 83 -3.39 0.30 23.71
N PHE A 84 -3.63 -0.20 22.50
CA PHE A 84 -4.84 -0.97 22.18
C PHE A 84 -4.92 -2.34 22.87
N ASN A 85 -3.80 -2.86 23.38
CA ASN A 85 -3.78 -4.15 24.09
C ASN A 85 -3.88 -4.00 25.63
N CYS A 86 -3.15 -3.03 26.20
CA CYS A 86 -2.96 -2.94 27.65
C CYS A 86 -3.35 -1.59 28.26
N GLY A 87 -3.86 -0.65 27.46
CA GLY A 87 -4.32 0.67 27.93
C GLY A 87 -3.22 1.64 28.35
N LYS A 88 -1.95 1.21 28.46
CA LYS A 88 -0.84 2.10 28.86
C LYS A 88 -0.62 3.24 27.87
N LYS A 89 -0.28 4.43 28.38
CA LYS A 89 0.08 5.59 27.57
C LYS A 89 1.28 5.28 26.67
N THR A 90 1.18 5.62 25.39
CA THR A 90 2.25 5.42 24.41
C THR A 90 3.09 6.69 24.25
N LYS A 91 4.38 6.53 23.96
CA LYS A 91 5.28 7.68 23.75
C LYS A 91 4.80 8.51 22.55
N LYS A 92 5.08 9.83 22.60
CA LYS A 92 4.80 10.81 21.54
C LYS A 92 5.40 10.34 20.22
N ASN A 93 4.58 9.62 19.43
CA ASN A 93 4.65 9.27 18.01
C ASN A 93 3.69 8.08 17.76
N ALA A 94 2.42 8.26 18.15
CA ALA A 94 1.22 7.52 17.71
C ALA A 94 1.39 6.01 17.41
N ARG A 95 2.13 5.26 18.22
CA ARG A 95 2.15 3.81 18.08
C ARG A 95 0.85 3.27 18.67
N LYS A 96 0.12 2.45 17.90
CA LYS A 96 -1.10 1.77 18.37
C LYS A 96 -0.86 0.88 19.61
N TYR A 97 0.40 0.48 19.83
CA TYR A 97 0.82 -0.39 20.92
C TYR A 97 2.03 0.21 21.65
N CYS A 98 2.14 -0.03 22.96
CA CYS A 98 3.25 0.46 23.77
C CYS A 98 4.58 -0.30 23.52
N SER A 99 4.51 -1.53 23.02
CA SER A 99 5.67 -2.38 22.73
C SER A 99 5.37 -3.38 21.61
N SER A 100 6.42 -4.00 21.04
CA SER A 100 6.26 -5.12 20.09
C SER A 100 5.53 -6.30 20.73
N ASN A 101 5.79 -6.55 22.01
CA ASN A 101 5.13 -7.64 22.75
C ASN A 101 3.62 -7.42 22.82
N CYS A 102 3.16 -6.20 23.16
CA CYS A 102 1.74 -5.89 23.18
C CYS A 102 1.08 -5.98 21.80
N PHE A 103 1.82 -5.69 20.72
CA PHE A 103 1.34 -5.91 19.37
C PHE A 103 1.14 -7.41 19.07
N HIS A 104 2.15 -8.25 19.38
CA HIS A 104 2.06 -9.70 19.14
C HIS A 104 1.00 -10.39 20.00
N GLU A 105 0.86 -9.98 21.26
CA GLU A 105 -0.19 -10.46 22.16
C GLU A 105 -1.58 -10.14 21.63
N TYR A 106 -1.82 -8.88 21.25
CA TYR A 106 -3.10 -8.47 20.70
C TYR A 106 -3.43 -9.21 19.41
N LYS A 107 -2.44 -9.34 18.51
CA LYS A 107 -2.59 -10.11 17.26
C LYS A 107 -2.92 -11.57 17.56
N TRP A 108 -2.30 -12.17 18.58
CA TRP A 108 -2.60 -13.53 19.00
C TRP A 108 -4.00 -13.67 19.60
N LYS A 109 -4.46 -12.73 20.44
CA LYS A 109 -5.83 -12.73 20.98
C LYS A 109 -6.88 -12.76 19.87
N LEU A 110 -6.77 -11.85 18.88
CA LEU A 110 -7.67 -11.84 17.73
C LEU A 110 -7.61 -13.14 16.93
N LYS A 111 -6.40 -13.68 16.71
CA LYS A 111 -6.25 -14.94 15.98
C LYS A 111 -6.86 -16.11 16.75
N LYS A 112 -6.71 -16.15 18.07
CA LYS A 112 -7.27 -17.17 18.96
C LYS A 112 -8.80 -17.19 18.88
N GLU A 113 -9.43 -16.02 18.90
CA GLU A 113 -10.87 -15.88 18.72
C GLU A 113 -11.33 -16.38 17.34
N GLN A 114 -10.59 -16.05 16.29
CA GLN A 114 -10.88 -16.57 14.94
C GLN A 114 -10.72 -18.10 14.83
N ILE A 115 -9.73 -18.67 15.51
CA ILE A 115 -9.53 -20.13 15.57
C ILE A 115 -10.68 -20.78 16.32
N TYR A 116 -11.12 -20.19 17.44
CA TYR A 116 -12.26 -20.67 18.21
C TYR A 116 -13.55 -20.70 17.39
N LEU A 117 -13.82 -19.64 16.62
CA LEU A 117 -15.02 -19.53 15.79
C LEU A 117 -15.00 -20.44 14.56
N ASN A 118 -13.84 -20.54 13.89
CA ASN A 118 -13.74 -21.22 12.59
C ASN A 118 -13.20 -22.66 12.68
N GLY A 119 -12.68 -23.07 13.84
CA GLY A 119 -12.07 -24.39 14.04
C GLY A 119 -10.84 -24.66 13.16
N ARG A 120 -10.17 -23.61 12.66
CA ARG A 120 -9.12 -23.74 11.64
C ARG A 120 -7.93 -22.81 11.89
N VAL A 121 -6.73 -23.34 11.64
CA VAL A 121 -5.47 -22.59 11.63
C VAL A 121 -4.88 -22.52 10.21
N THR A 122 -3.80 -21.75 10.03
CA THR A 122 -3.10 -21.70 8.73
C THR A 122 -1.73 -22.36 8.77
N GLU A 123 -1.17 -22.60 9.96
CA GLU A 123 0.19 -23.06 10.15
C GLU A 123 0.32 -23.92 11.41
N ILE A 124 1.21 -24.93 11.38
CA ILE A 124 1.48 -25.81 12.53
C ILE A 124 1.90 -25.06 13.79
N ARG A 125 2.64 -23.95 13.67
CA ARG A 125 3.07 -23.16 14.82
C ARG A 125 1.86 -22.55 15.56
N GLN A 126 0.83 -22.17 14.81
CA GLN A 126 -0.43 -21.67 15.36
C GLN A 126 -1.22 -22.81 16.03
N ALA A 127 -1.28 -23.98 15.37
CA ALA A 127 -1.90 -25.19 15.93
C ALA A 127 -1.30 -25.54 17.30
N LYS A 128 0.03 -25.71 17.34
CA LYS A 128 0.77 -26.05 18.55
C LYS A 128 0.55 -25.02 19.67
N LYS A 129 0.64 -23.72 19.34
CA LYS A 129 0.42 -22.67 20.34
C LYS A 129 -1.01 -22.67 20.87
N TYR A 130 -2.00 -22.82 20.00
CA TYR A 130 -3.42 -22.85 20.39
C TYR A 130 -3.75 -24.09 21.22
N LEU A 131 -3.38 -25.28 20.75
CA LEU A 131 -3.64 -26.54 21.45
C LEU A 131 -2.96 -26.58 22.82
N LYS A 132 -1.72 -26.10 22.92
CA LYS A 132 -1.02 -25.97 24.21
C LYS A 132 -1.78 -25.07 25.19
N GLU A 133 -2.29 -23.93 24.72
CA GLU A 133 -3.03 -22.99 25.58
C GLU A 133 -4.42 -23.50 26.00
N VAL A 134 -5.06 -24.35 25.18
CA VAL A 134 -6.43 -24.84 25.43
C VAL A 134 -6.43 -26.17 26.18
N ARG A 135 -5.53 -27.09 25.82
CA ARG A 135 -5.51 -28.48 26.31
C ARG A 135 -4.33 -28.78 27.22
N GLY A 136 -3.34 -27.88 27.33
CA GLY A 136 -2.14 -28.08 28.13
C GLY A 136 -1.09 -28.96 27.46
N ASP A 137 -0.09 -29.36 28.23
CA ASP A 137 0.99 -30.28 27.83
C ASP A 137 0.66 -31.72 28.26
N SER A 138 -0.42 -32.28 27.71
CA SER A 138 -0.83 -33.68 27.98
C SER A 138 -1.19 -34.42 26.68
N CYS A 139 -0.90 -35.72 26.65
CA CYS A 139 -1.28 -36.58 25.55
C CYS A 139 -2.81 -36.72 25.47
N GLN A 140 -3.40 -36.44 24.31
CA GLN A 140 -4.85 -36.56 24.12
C GLN A 140 -5.35 -38.01 24.08
N MET A 141 -4.46 -38.99 23.82
CA MET A 141 -4.83 -40.41 23.78
C MET A 141 -4.78 -41.06 25.16
N CYS A 142 -3.74 -40.77 25.95
CA CYS A 142 -3.49 -41.47 27.22
C CYS A 142 -3.43 -40.55 28.45
N GLY A 143 -3.55 -39.22 28.29
CA GLY A 143 -3.53 -38.26 29.40
C GLY A 143 -2.15 -38.01 30.03
N ASN A 144 -1.12 -38.79 29.69
CA ASN A 144 0.21 -38.61 30.27
C ASN A 144 0.78 -37.22 29.97
N THR A 145 1.47 -36.66 30.95
CA THR A 145 2.18 -35.37 30.87
C THR A 145 3.70 -35.55 30.83
N THR A 146 4.18 -36.76 31.19
CA THR A 146 5.61 -37.09 31.23
C THR A 146 5.91 -38.39 30.47
N TRP A 147 7.14 -38.47 29.94
CA TRP A 147 7.71 -39.65 29.29
C TRP A 147 9.13 -39.86 29.83
N LEU A 148 9.39 -41.01 30.46
CA LEU A 148 10.67 -41.32 31.12
C LEU A 148 11.13 -40.21 32.08
N GLY A 149 10.20 -39.64 32.87
CA GLY A 149 10.48 -38.57 33.83
C GLY A 149 10.70 -37.17 33.23
N LYS A 150 10.58 -37.01 31.91
CA LYS A 150 10.69 -35.70 31.22
C LYS A 150 9.31 -35.22 30.73
N PRO A 151 9.05 -33.90 30.64
CA PRO A 151 7.80 -33.40 30.09
C PRO A 151 7.64 -33.82 28.62
N ILE A 152 6.44 -34.22 28.24
CA ILE A 152 6.15 -34.61 26.85
C ILE A 152 6.23 -33.37 25.95
N LEU A 153 6.94 -33.52 24.83
CA LEU A 153 6.96 -32.51 23.77
C LEU A 153 5.63 -32.56 23.01
N LEU A 154 5.01 -31.40 22.80
CA LEU A 154 3.81 -31.31 21.97
C LEU A 154 4.15 -31.63 20.50
N MET A 155 3.82 -32.85 20.10
CA MET A 155 3.73 -33.26 18.69
C MET A 155 2.30 -33.02 18.21
N CYS A 156 2.16 -32.52 16.99
CA CYS A 156 0.87 -32.16 16.41
C CYS A 156 0.83 -32.76 15.01
N ASP A 157 0.10 -33.86 14.87
CA ASP A 157 -0.08 -34.55 13.60
C ASP A 157 -1.48 -34.30 13.04
N HIS A 158 -1.61 -34.38 11.72
CA HIS A 158 -2.88 -34.24 11.03
C HIS A 158 -3.69 -35.53 11.13
N ILE A 159 -4.95 -35.43 11.55
CA ILE A 159 -5.83 -36.60 11.77
C ILE A 159 -6.05 -37.40 10.48
N ASN A 160 -6.19 -36.72 9.34
CA ASN A 160 -6.45 -37.35 8.03
C ASN A 160 -5.19 -37.59 7.19
N GLY A 161 -3.99 -37.38 7.75
CA GLY A 161 -2.73 -37.50 7.02
C GLY A 161 -2.49 -36.45 5.92
N ASN A 162 -3.40 -35.49 5.73
CA ASN A 162 -3.24 -34.43 4.74
C ASN A 162 -2.52 -33.23 5.36
N SER A 163 -1.29 -32.96 4.93
CA SER A 163 -0.45 -31.85 5.41
C SER A 163 -1.01 -30.44 5.14
N GLN A 164 -2.05 -30.34 4.29
CA GLN A 164 -2.72 -29.07 3.96
C GLN A 164 -4.00 -28.85 4.76
N ASP A 165 -4.47 -29.87 5.51
CA ASP A 165 -5.71 -29.78 6.27
C ASP A 165 -5.47 -29.31 7.71
N TRP A 166 -5.59 -28.00 7.89
CA TRP A 166 -5.35 -27.32 9.18
C TRP A 166 -6.61 -27.13 10.04
N ARG A 167 -7.59 -28.03 9.93
CA ARG A 167 -8.73 -28.10 10.87
C ARG A 167 -8.27 -28.68 12.21
N LEU A 168 -8.71 -28.09 13.32
CA LEU A 168 -8.34 -28.46 14.70
C LEU A 168 -9.38 -29.35 15.38
#